data_AF-A0A5E9AU59-F1
#
_entry.id   AF-A0A5E9AU59-F1
#
_cell.length_a   1.000
_cell.length_b   1.000
_cell.length_c   1.000
_cell.angle_alpha   90.00
_cell.angle_beta   90.00
_cell.angle_gamma   90.00
#
_symmetry.space_group_name_H-M   'P 1'
#
loop_
_entity.id
_entity.type
_entity.pdbx_description
1 polymer ?
#
loop_
_entity_poly.entity_id
_entity_poly.type
_entity_poly.pdbx_seq_one_letter_code
_entity_poly.pdbx_strand_id
1 'polypeptide(L)' 'HQGKRGNPVLLPRSLFAAVAQLEGDTGARHLVEAEGLDVINVEIGQGASIDVDTREALEGAGGVLQD' A
#
# COMPACT_ATOMS: atom_id res chain seq x y z
N HIS A 1 -5.86 8.21 4.75
CA HIS A 1 -7.15 8.64 5.32
C HIS A 1 -7.15 8.52 6.85
N GLN A 2 -7.66 9.52 7.58
CA GLN A 2 -7.72 9.54 9.07
C GLN A 2 -6.36 9.27 9.75
N GLY A 3 -5.26 9.74 9.17
CA GLY A 3 -3.92 9.49 9.70
C GLY A 3 -3.37 8.08 9.46
N LYS A 4 -4.16 7.17 8.87
CA LYS A 4 -3.67 5.86 8.42
C LYS A 4 -3.06 5.98 7.02
N ARG A 5 -1.81 5.52 6.90
CA ARG A 5 -1.10 5.30 5.65
C ARG A 5 -1.65 4.05 4.95
N GLY A 6 -1.65 4.07 3.63
CA GLY A 6 -2.07 2.95 2.80
C GLY A 6 -1.53 3.11 1.38
N ASN A 7 -1.96 2.25 0.46
CA ASN A 7 -1.49 2.27 -0.92
C ASN A 7 -2.14 3.42 -1.71
N PRO A 8 -1.54 3.87 -2.83
CA PRO A 8 -0.23 3.49 -3.35
C PRO A 8 0.93 4.13 -2.58
N VAL A 9 2.06 3.43 -2.55
CA VAL A 9 3.34 3.91 -2.00
C VAL A 9 4.36 4.06 -3.11
N LEU A 10 5.05 5.21 -3.16
CA LEU A 10 6.14 5.45 -4.11
C LEU A 10 7.48 5.31 -3.38
N LEU A 11 8.32 4.39 -3.84
CA LEU A 11 9.64 4.13 -3.25
C LEU A 11 10.75 4.60 -4.20
N PRO A 12 11.76 5.35 -3.71
CA PRO A 12 12.91 5.72 -4.52
C PRO A 12 13.75 4.49 -4.88
N ARG A 13 14.49 4.58 -5.99
CA ARG A 13 15.36 3.49 -6.48
C ARG A 13 16.37 3.01 -5.44
N SER A 14 16.84 3.89 -4.55
CA SER A 14 17.76 3.55 -3.47
C SER A 14 17.23 2.45 -2.55
N LEU A 15 15.90 2.29 -2.44
CA LEU A 15 15.27 1.25 -1.62
C LEU A 15 15.08 -0.08 -2.34
N PHE A 16 15.40 -0.19 -3.63
CA PHE A 16 15.15 -1.43 -4.40
C PHE A 16 15.89 -2.63 -3.82
N ALA A 17 17.14 -2.45 -3.37
CA ALA A 17 17.90 -3.52 -2.75
C ALA A 17 17.25 -4.00 -1.45
N ALA A 18 16.73 -3.07 -0.62
CA ALA A 18 16.04 -3.42 0.61
C ALA A 18 14.68 -4.11 0.34
N VAL A 19 13.93 -3.63 -0.65
CA VAL A 19 12.68 -4.25 -1.11
C VAL A 19 12.90 -5.68 -1.61
N ALA A 20 14.01 -5.93 -2.31
CA ALA A 20 14.34 -7.26 -2.84
C ALA A 20 14.66 -8.30 -1.74
N GLN A 21 14.93 -7.86 -0.51
CA GLN A 21 15.18 -8.74 0.65
C GLN A 21 13.91 -8.99 1.46
N LEU A 22 12.76 -8.43 1.07
CA LEU A 22 11.50 -8.66 1.75
C LEU A 22 11.03 -10.10 1.53
N GLU A 23 10.63 -10.75 2.62
CA GLU A 23 10.08 -12.10 2.60
C GLU A 23 8.65 -12.12 3.14
N GLY A 24 7.87 -13.08 2.63
CA GLY A 24 6.46 -13.25 2.98
C GLY A 24 5.59 -12.04 2.62
N ASP A 25 4.43 -11.97 3.25
CA ASP A 25 3.43 -10.91 3.01
C ASP A 25 3.59 -9.73 3.98
N THR A 26 4.84 -9.29 4.18
CA THR A 26 5.14 -8.19 5.11
C THR A 26 5.10 -6.82 4.41
N GLY A 27 5.24 -6.82 3.08
CA GLY A 27 5.34 -5.61 2.26
C GLY A 27 6.49 -4.68 2.69
N ALA A 28 6.58 -3.51 2.07
CA ALA A 28 7.62 -2.52 2.37
C ALA A 28 7.28 -1.62 3.58
N ARG A 29 6.26 -1.94 4.40
CA ARG A 29 5.78 -1.08 5.49
C ARG A 29 6.90 -0.70 6.45
N HIS A 30 7.67 -1.69 6.91
CA HIS A 30 8.78 -1.46 7.84
C HIS A 30 9.94 -0.70 7.21
N LEU A 31 10.12 -0.78 5.88
CA LEU A 31 11.11 0.04 5.18
C LEU A 31 10.70 1.51 5.19
N VAL A 32 9.41 1.82 5.00
CA VAL A 32 8.91 3.20 5.07
C VAL A 32 8.94 3.76 6.50
N GLU A 33 8.84 2.89 7.50
CA GLU A 33 8.91 3.25 8.93
C GLU A 33 10.32 3.28 9.49
N ALA A 34 11.33 2.86 8.70
CA ALA A 34 12.72 2.85 9.13
C ALA A 34 13.25 4.28 9.37
N GLU A 35 14.04 4.45 10.44
CA GLU A 35 14.65 5.72 10.76
C GLU A 35 15.56 6.22 9.62
N GLY A 36 15.46 7.52 9.30
CA GLY A 36 16.32 8.17 8.31
C GLY A 36 15.74 8.28 6.89
N LEU A 37 14.50 7.84 6.66
CA LEU A 37 13.79 8.11 5.41
C LEU A 37 12.84 9.29 5.55
N ASP A 38 12.96 10.25 4.63
CA ASP A 38 12.00 11.33 4.49
C ASP A 38 10.71 10.78 3.89
N VAL A 39 9.64 10.72 4.70
CA VAL A 39 8.33 10.25 4.28
C VAL A 39 7.37 11.43 4.11
N ILE A 40 6.89 11.61 2.89
CA ILE A 40 5.88 12.61 2.56
C ILE A 40 4.52 11.90 2.48
N ASN A 41 3.57 12.28 3.36
CA ASN A 41 2.20 11.78 3.28
C ASN A 41 1.40 12.63 2.28
N VAL A 42 0.67 11.96 1.38
CA VAL A 42 -0.24 12.59 0.42
C VAL A 42 -1.65 12.10 0.70
N GLU A 43 -2.58 13.01 1.01
CA GLU A 43 -3.97 12.65 1.24
C GLU A 43 -4.70 12.42 -0.08
N ILE A 44 -5.23 11.21 -0.27
CA ILE A 44 -5.95 10.77 -1.47
C ILE A 44 -7.37 10.26 -1.14
N GLY A 45 -7.82 10.44 0.10
CA GLY A 45 -9.13 10.00 0.58
C GLY A 45 -9.18 8.52 0.94
N GLN A 46 -10.41 7.99 1.01
CA GLN A 46 -10.66 6.60 1.43
C GLN A 46 -10.02 5.56 0.52
N GLY A 47 -9.79 5.88 -0.76
CA GLY A 47 -9.17 4.97 -1.72
C GLY A 47 -7.82 4.42 -1.25
N ALA A 48 -7.13 5.11 -0.33
CA ALA A 48 -5.88 4.62 0.23
C ALA A 48 -6.00 3.35 1.07
N SER A 49 -7.20 3.03 1.56
CA SER A 49 -7.46 1.98 2.54
C SER A 49 -8.46 0.94 2.07
N ILE A 50 -8.91 1.02 0.81
CA ILE A 50 -9.79 0.02 0.23
C ILE A 50 -8.93 -1.15 -0.20
N ASP A 51 -9.19 -2.31 0.39
CA ASP A 51 -8.62 -3.59 -0.03
C ASP A 51 -9.72 -4.46 -0.66
N VAL A 52 -9.36 -5.24 -1.66
CA VAL A 52 -10.33 -5.98 -2.49
C VAL A 52 -9.97 -7.47 -2.51
N ASP A 53 -10.10 -8.11 -1.35
CA ASP A 53 -9.75 -9.53 -1.17
C ASP A 53 -10.92 -10.51 -1.39
N THR A 54 -12.15 -10.01 -1.34
CA THR A 54 -13.36 -10.84 -1.45
C THR A 54 -14.24 -10.42 -2.61
N ARG A 55 -15.14 -11.32 -3.01
CA ARG A 55 -16.17 -11.04 -4.02
C ARG A 55 -17.02 -9.85 -3.63
N GLU A 56 -17.44 -9.79 -2.38
CA GLU A 56 -18.26 -8.71 -1.82
C GLU A 56 -17.48 -7.38 -1.83
N ALA A 57 -16.19 -7.40 -1.53
CA ALA A 57 -15.34 -6.23 -1.61
C ALA A 57 -15.19 -5.72 -3.06
N LEU A 58 -15.08 -6.65 -4.03
CA LEU A 58 -14.97 -6.31 -5.45
C LEU A 58 -16.26 -5.69 -5.99
N GLU A 59 -17.41 -6.29 -5.66
CA GLU A 59 -18.72 -5.74 -6.02
C GLU A 59 -18.94 -4.37 -5.36
N GLY A 60 -18.57 -4.23 -4.08
CA GLY A 60 -18.64 -2.97 -3.35
C GLY A 60 -17.74 -1.86 -3.92
N ALA A 61 -16.62 -2.23 -4.53
CA ALA A 61 -15.73 -1.31 -5.25
C ALA A 61 -16.21 -0.97 -6.67
N GLY A 62 -17.32 -1.56 -7.13
CA GLY A 62 -17.86 -1.38 -8.47
C GLY A 62 -17.24 -2.29 -9.54
N GLY A 63 -16.51 -3.34 -9.12
CA GLY A 63 -15.99 -4.36 -10.01
C GLY A 63 -17.07 -5.34 -10.47
N VAL A 64 -16.85 -5.95 -11.64
CA VAL A 64 -17.71 -7.01 -12.18
C VAL A 64 -16.89 -8.29 -12.28
N LEU A 65 -17.40 -9.36 -11.68
CA LEU A 65 -16.78 -10.69 -11.81
C LEU A 65 -17.07 -11.24 -13.20
N GLN A 66 -16.01 -11.62 -13.89
CA GLN A 66 -16.09 -12.36 -15.15
C GLN A 66 -15.94 -13.85 -14.83
N ASP A 67 -16.72 -14.66 -15.54
CA ASP A 67 -16.71 -16.13 -15.45
C ASP A 67 -15.48 -16.75 -16.12
#